data_AF-A0A3S0X5C8-F1
#
_entry.id   AF-A0A3S0X5C8-F1
#
_cell.length_a   1.000
_cell.length_b   1.000
_cell.length_c   1.000
_cell.angle_alpha   90.00
_cell.angle_beta   90.00
_cell.angle_gamma   90.00
#
_symmetry.space_group_name_H-M   'P 1'
#
loop_
_entity.id
_entity.type
_entity.pdbx_description
1 polymer ?
#
loop_
_entity_poly.entity_id
_entity_poly.type
_entity_poly.pdbx_seq_one_letter_code
_entity_poly.pdbx_strand_id
1 'polypeptide(L)'
;MKKIRFLTIAYFFSTQLNAASVLPSIATINFTLNNIEQGSSCPSLLNNSLVKIYYEYDFKRNMGLAFVKQLQATKWTEVLHPLGISSVYGFMSDMAPKIIPVQGGDVVVYRVIFNLEFNGDSQVRLMLGEQGDCIMSSNIVNVNK
;
A
#
# COMPACT_ATOMS: atom_id res chain seq x y z
N MET A 1 -8.67 -32.66 -63.97
CA MET A 1 -8.68 -33.31 -62.62
C MET A 1 -8.03 -32.34 -61.63
N LYS A 2 -8.82 -31.78 -60.71
CA LYS A 2 -8.41 -30.72 -59.75
C LYS A 2 -7.62 -31.34 -58.59
N LYS A 3 -6.43 -30.80 -58.30
CA LYS A 3 -5.63 -31.16 -57.11
C LYS A 3 -6.04 -30.26 -55.95
N ILE A 4 -6.65 -30.81 -54.91
CA ILE A 4 -6.97 -30.11 -53.66
C ILE A 4 -5.79 -30.36 -52.71
N ARG A 5 -5.09 -29.29 -52.32
CA ARG A 5 -4.06 -29.32 -51.27
C ARG A 5 -4.74 -28.97 -49.95
N PHE A 6 -4.73 -29.90 -48.99
CA PHE A 6 -5.09 -29.63 -47.61
C PHE A 6 -3.93 -28.90 -46.93
N LEU A 7 -4.20 -27.67 -46.45
CA LEU A 7 -3.31 -26.92 -45.59
C LEU A 7 -3.80 -27.11 -44.15
N THR A 8 -3.07 -27.88 -43.35
CA THR A 8 -3.31 -28.02 -41.91
C THR A 8 -2.67 -26.83 -41.18
N ILE A 9 -3.48 -25.89 -40.72
CA ILE A 9 -3.06 -24.82 -39.82
C ILE A 9 -3.10 -25.38 -38.40
N ALA A 10 -1.94 -25.67 -37.84
CA ALA A 10 -1.80 -26.02 -36.43
C ALA A 10 -1.97 -24.74 -35.58
N TYR A 11 -3.13 -24.60 -34.93
CA TYR A 11 -3.35 -23.58 -33.91
C TYR A 11 -2.55 -23.97 -32.64
N PHE A 12 -1.42 -23.31 -32.42
CA PHE A 12 -0.78 -23.29 -31.12
C PHE A 12 -1.64 -22.46 -30.17
N PHE A 13 -2.46 -23.11 -29.35
CA PHE A 13 -3.02 -22.51 -28.15
C PHE A 13 -1.88 -22.39 -27.12
N SER A 14 -1.26 -21.22 -27.05
CA SER A 14 -0.40 -20.87 -25.92
C SER A 14 -1.30 -20.58 -24.71
N THR A 15 -1.51 -21.58 -23.86
CA THR A 15 -2.07 -21.37 -22.52
C THR A 15 -1.05 -20.57 -21.72
N GLN A 16 -1.22 -19.25 -21.66
CA GLN A 16 -0.54 -18.41 -20.67
C GLN A 16 -1.03 -18.85 -19.28
N LEU A 17 -0.23 -19.67 -18.62
CA LEU A 17 -0.37 -19.95 -17.20
C LEU A 17 -0.16 -18.62 -16.47
N ASN A 18 -1.25 -18.00 -16.01
CA ASN A 18 -1.17 -16.90 -15.05
C ASN A 18 -0.50 -17.45 -13.80
N ALA A 19 0.80 -17.20 -13.66
CA ALA A 19 1.51 -17.43 -12.41
C ALA A 19 0.79 -16.59 -11.34
N ALA A 20 0.27 -17.25 -10.30
CA ALA A 20 -0.24 -16.55 -9.14
C ALA A 20 0.88 -15.65 -8.62
N SER A 21 0.70 -14.33 -8.67
CA SER A 21 1.72 -13.38 -8.21
C SER A 21 1.85 -13.53 -6.70
N VAL A 22 2.92 -14.19 -6.28
CA VAL A 22 3.24 -14.32 -4.86
C VAL A 22 3.71 -12.96 -4.37
N LEU A 23 3.10 -12.46 -3.29
CA LEU A 23 3.54 -11.23 -2.64
C LEU A 23 5.02 -11.34 -2.26
N PRO A 24 5.86 -10.32 -2.56
CA PRO A 24 7.25 -10.34 -2.13
C PRO A 24 7.29 -10.24 -0.60
N SER A 25 8.13 -11.04 0.05
CA SER A 25 8.27 -11.03 1.52
C SER A 25 8.86 -9.74 2.06
N ILE A 26 9.54 -8.96 1.21
CA ILE A 26 10.12 -7.67 1.54
C ILE A 26 9.81 -6.71 0.39
N ALA A 27 9.29 -5.52 0.71
CA ALA A 27 9.15 -4.46 -0.29
C ALA A 27 9.20 -3.06 0.33
N THR A 28 9.51 -2.07 -0.51
CA THR A 28 9.32 -0.65 -0.21
C THR A 28 8.36 -0.07 -1.22
N ILE A 29 7.28 0.53 -0.75
CA ILE A 29 6.21 1.08 -1.57
C ILE A 29 6.12 2.58 -1.34
N ASN A 30 6.04 3.33 -2.44
CA ASN A 30 5.82 4.77 -2.44
C ASN A 30 4.34 5.04 -2.74
N PHE A 31 3.67 5.72 -1.82
CA PHE A 31 2.29 6.15 -1.94
C PHE A 31 2.20 7.66 -2.08
N THR A 32 1.14 8.14 -2.71
CA THR A 32 0.79 9.56 -2.75
C THR A 32 -0.54 9.74 -2.04
N LEU A 33 -0.58 10.56 -0.98
CA LEU A 33 -1.82 10.92 -0.29
C LEU A 33 -2.61 11.90 -1.15
N ASN A 34 -3.80 11.50 -1.58
CA ASN A 34 -4.57 12.27 -2.53
C ASN A 34 -6.09 12.23 -2.29
N ASN A 35 -6.54 11.38 -1.36
CA ASN A 35 -7.95 11.25 -1.03
C ASN A 35 -8.17 11.70 0.42
N ILE A 36 -9.29 12.39 0.67
CA ILE A 36 -9.82 12.64 2.00
C ILE A 36 -11.00 11.68 2.18
N GLU A 37 -10.86 10.69 3.05
CA GLU A 37 -11.92 9.72 3.33
C GLU A 37 -12.88 10.22 4.41
N GLN A 38 -12.36 11.01 5.37
CA GLN A 38 -13.13 11.58 6.47
C GLN A 38 -12.56 12.93 6.91
N GLY A 39 -13.44 13.84 7.34
CA GLY A 39 -13.09 15.13 7.90
C GLY A 39 -13.16 16.26 6.87
N SER A 40 -13.61 17.43 7.31
CA SER A 40 -13.75 18.63 6.47
C SER A 40 -12.49 19.52 6.46
N SER A 41 -11.51 19.24 7.33
CA SER A 41 -10.36 20.12 7.59
C SER A 41 -9.04 19.35 7.67
N CYS A 42 -8.82 18.41 6.75
CA CYS A 42 -7.53 17.74 6.63
C CYS A 42 -6.41 18.76 6.31
N PRO A 43 -5.21 18.64 6.91
CA PRO A 43 -4.09 19.52 6.62
C PRO A 43 -3.77 19.55 5.12
N SER A 44 -4.01 20.70 4.48
CA SER A 44 -3.76 20.87 3.04
C SER A 44 -2.29 20.69 2.67
N LEU A 45 -1.39 20.86 3.65
CA LEU A 45 0.04 20.59 3.55
C LEU A 45 0.33 19.14 3.12
N LEU A 46 -0.55 18.19 3.39
CA LEU A 46 -0.37 16.78 3.03
C LEU A 46 -0.96 16.39 1.67
N ASN A 47 -1.59 17.32 0.95
CA ASN A 47 -2.12 17.04 -0.39
C ASN A 47 -0.99 16.63 -1.35
N ASN A 48 -1.19 15.52 -2.06
CA ASN A 48 -0.22 14.91 -2.97
C ASN A 48 1.13 14.58 -2.31
N SER A 49 1.15 14.35 -1.01
CA SER A 49 2.38 14.07 -0.28
C SER A 49 2.81 12.61 -0.41
N LEU A 50 4.12 12.40 -0.57
CA LEU A 50 4.72 11.08 -0.57
C LEU A 50 4.63 10.45 0.83
N VAL A 51 4.22 9.19 0.90
CA VAL A 51 4.39 8.32 2.06
C VAL A 51 5.15 7.08 1.62
N LYS A 52 6.23 6.75 2.32
CA LYS A 52 7.02 5.54 2.03
C LYS A 52 6.79 4.50 3.11
N ILE A 53 6.31 3.33 2.71
CA ILE A 53 6.14 2.18 3.58
C ILE A 53 7.17 1.11 3.20
N TYR A 54 7.82 0.52 4.19
CA TYR A 54 8.61 -0.69 4.04
C TYR A 54 7.91 -1.80 4.80
N TYR A 55 7.89 -3.02 4.28
CA TYR A 55 7.47 -4.17 5.07
C TYR A 55 8.42 -5.35 4.89
N GLU A 56 8.43 -6.19 5.91
CA GLU A 56 9.10 -7.48 5.93
C GLU A 56 8.15 -8.47 6.61
N TYR A 57 7.68 -9.45 5.85
CA TYR A 57 6.60 -10.33 6.25
C TYR A 57 6.82 -11.76 5.73
N ASP A 58 6.79 -12.72 6.65
CA ASP A 58 6.74 -14.15 6.35
C ASP A 58 5.28 -14.57 6.20
N PHE A 59 4.79 -14.62 4.97
CA PHE A 59 3.42 -15.02 4.66
C PHE A 59 3.13 -16.50 4.99
N LYS A 60 4.15 -17.36 5.09
CA LYS A 60 3.95 -18.77 5.48
C LYS A 60 3.72 -18.90 6.99
N ARG A 61 4.40 -18.06 7.77
CA ARG A 61 4.29 -18.03 9.24
C ARG A 61 3.30 -16.98 9.74
N ASN A 62 2.75 -16.16 8.84
CA ASN A 62 1.82 -15.07 9.14
C ASN A 62 2.37 -14.11 10.21
N MET A 63 3.62 -13.68 10.04
CA MET A 63 4.32 -12.81 10.99
C MET A 63 5.27 -11.85 10.30
N GLY A 64 5.44 -10.67 10.90
CA GLY A 64 6.29 -9.62 10.37
C GLY A 64 5.79 -8.25 10.78
N LEU A 65 6.41 -7.22 10.23
CA LEU A 65 6.11 -5.82 10.53
C LEU A 65 6.14 -4.99 9.25
N ALA A 66 5.39 -3.90 9.28
CA ALA A 66 5.54 -2.81 8.33
C ALA A 66 6.06 -1.57 9.05
N PHE A 67 6.56 -0.61 8.29
CA PHE A 67 7.18 0.59 8.81
C PHE A 67 6.88 1.78 7.91
N VAL A 68 6.47 2.89 8.52
CA VAL A 68 6.65 4.18 7.86
C VAL A 68 8.15 4.44 7.79
N LYS A 69 8.64 4.91 6.64
CA LYS A 69 10.02 5.36 6.47
C LYS A 69 10.12 6.85 6.14
N GLN A 70 9.06 7.42 5.59
CA GLN A 70 9.05 8.80 5.11
C GLN A 70 7.63 9.37 4.99
N LEU A 71 7.46 10.63 5.34
CA LEU A 71 6.29 11.47 5.04
C LEU A 71 6.80 12.79 4.43
N GLN A 72 6.39 13.12 3.20
CA GLN A 72 7.01 14.16 2.37
C GLN A 72 8.55 14.07 2.35
N ALA A 73 9.26 15.12 2.78
CA ALA A 73 10.71 15.18 2.89
C ALA A 73 11.23 14.63 4.22
N THR A 74 10.35 14.41 5.19
CA THR A 74 10.72 14.02 6.55
C THR A 74 10.91 12.53 6.64
N LYS A 75 12.13 12.12 7.02
CA LYS A 75 12.44 10.74 7.40
C LYS A 75 11.80 10.45 8.75
N TRP A 76 10.94 9.46 8.78
CA TRP A 76 10.20 9.08 9.97
C TRP A 76 10.10 7.57 9.98
N THR A 77 10.72 6.93 10.98
CA THR A 77 10.59 5.49 11.18
C THR A 77 9.54 5.22 12.25
N GLU A 78 8.39 4.70 11.84
CA GLU A 78 7.31 4.26 12.73
C GLU A 78 7.03 2.80 12.50
N VAL A 79 6.80 2.03 13.56
CA VAL A 79 6.45 0.61 13.44
C VAL A 79 4.94 0.48 13.23
N LEU A 80 4.54 -0.40 12.31
CA LEU A 80 3.15 -0.78 12.07
C LEU A 80 3.00 -2.27 12.38
N HIS A 81 2.14 -2.57 13.34
CA HIS A 81 1.89 -3.91 13.85
C HIS A 81 0.76 -4.58 13.07
N PRO A 82 0.84 -5.89 12.81
CA PRO A 82 -0.20 -6.61 12.09
C PRO A 82 -1.52 -6.58 12.87
N LEU A 83 -2.59 -6.22 12.18
CA LEU A 83 -3.97 -6.35 12.62
C LEU A 83 -4.47 -7.68 12.08
N GLY A 84 -4.84 -8.63 12.95
CA GLY A 84 -5.29 -9.97 12.56
C GLY A 84 -6.65 -9.98 11.85
N ILE A 85 -6.72 -9.39 10.66
CA ILE A 85 -7.94 -9.24 9.86
C ILE A 85 -7.96 -10.34 8.80
N SER A 86 -9.08 -11.05 8.68
CA SER A 86 -9.26 -12.05 7.64
C SER A 86 -9.21 -11.39 6.25
N SER A 87 -8.51 -12.00 5.30
CA SER A 87 -8.36 -11.62 3.88
C SER A 87 -7.46 -10.44 3.51
N VAL A 88 -6.90 -9.71 4.47
CA VAL A 88 -5.94 -8.62 4.21
C VAL A 88 -4.80 -8.67 5.22
N TYR A 89 -3.58 -8.41 4.77
CA TYR A 89 -2.48 -8.11 5.69
C TYR A 89 -2.59 -6.63 6.09
N GLY A 90 -3.38 -6.37 7.14
CA GLY A 90 -3.54 -5.04 7.72
C GLY A 90 -2.45 -4.76 8.75
N PHE A 91 -1.97 -3.53 8.78
CA PHE A 91 -0.98 -3.06 9.74
C PHE A 91 -1.38 -1.69 10.29
N MET A 92 -1.11 -1.43 11.56
CA MET A 92 -1.39 -0.13 12.17
C MET A 92 -0.32 0.24 13.20
N SER A 93 0.02 1.53 13.24
CA SER A 93 0.88 2.10 14.29
C SER A 93 0.17 2.09 15.64
N ASP A 94 0.88 1.79 16.73
CA ASP A 94 0.36 1.87 18.10
C ASP A 94 0.85 3.10 18.89
N MET A 95 1.52 4.04 18.22
CA MET A 95 2.07 5.27 18.81
C MET A 95 1.02 6.20 19.44
N ALA A 96 1.39 7.07 20.37
CA ALA A 96 0.58 8.25 20.73
C ALA A 96 0.51 9.24 19.54
N PRO A 97 -0.47 10.18 19.49
CA PRO A 97 -0.43 11.26 18.51
C PRO A 97 0.94 11.93 18.48
N LYS A 98 1.48 12.10 17.27
CA LYS A 98 2.87 12.52 17.07
C LYS A 98 2.93 13.68 16.10
N ILE A 99 3.66 14.71 16.49
CA ILE A 99 3.95 15.86 15.63
C ILE A 99 5.05 15.45 14.66
N ILE A 100 4.74 15.54 13.37
CA ILE A 100 5.68 15.29 12.28
C ILE A 100 5.92 16.62 11.57
N PRO A 101 7.16 17.15 11.57
CA PRO A 101 7.48 18.33 10.79
C PRO A 101 7.41 17.97 9.31
N VAL A 102 6.77 18.78 8.48
CA VAL A 102 6.68 18.62 7.04
C VAL A 102 6.98 19.95 6.34
N GLN A 103 7.05 19.97 5.01
CA GLN A 103 7.26 21.23 4.31
C GLN A 103 6.04 22.13 4.48
N GLY A 104 6.25 23.31 5.07
CA GLY A 104 5.20 24.31 5.28
C GLY A 104 4.51 24.25 6.65
N GLY A 105 4.90 23.33 7.54
CA GLY A 105 4.44 23.33 8.92
C GLY A 105 4.52 21.97 9.59
N ASP A 106 3.86 21.86 10.75
CA ASP A 106 3.77 20.63 11.52
C ASP A 106 2.40 19.97 11.29
N VAL A 107 2.38 18.64 11.27
CA VAL A 107 1.14 17.85 11.25
C VAL A 107 1.11 16.87 12.41
N VAL A 108 -0.05 16.75 13.05
CA VAL A 108 -0.27 15.72 14.08
C VAL A 108 -0.79 14.47 13.39
N VAL A 109 -0.06 13.37 13.51
CA VAL A 109 -0.47 12.05 13.03
C VAL A 109 -0.87 11.21 14.24
N TYR A 110 -2.14 10.79 14.28
CA TYR A 110 -2.66 9.92 15.31
C TYR A 110 -2.30 8.47 15.05
N ARG A 111 -2.61 7.97 13.85
CA ARG A 111 -2.38 6.58 13.45
C ARG A 111 -2.02 6.52 11.98
N VAL A 112 -1.20 5.54 11.63
CA VAL A 112 -0.96 5.12 10.24
C VAL A 112 -1.54 3.74 10.08
N ILE A 113 -2.27 3.51 8.99
CA ILE A 113 -2.85 2.22 8.62
C ILE A 113 -2.29 1.85 7.25
N PHE A 114 -1.79 0.63 7.11
CA PHE A 114 -1.31 0.09 5.86
C PHE A 114 -2.02 -1.24 5.58
N ASN A 115 -2.65 -1.35 4.42
CA ASN A 115 -3.31 -2.57 3.96
C ASN A 115 -2.54 -3.15 2.78
N LEU A 116 -2.32 -4.46 2.80
CA LEU A 116 -1.77 -5.23 1.69
C LEU A 116 -2.69 -6.42 1.40
N GLU A 117 -3.37 -6.37 0.26
CA GLU A 117 -4.26 -7.40 -0.24
C GLU A 117 -3.46 -8.56 -0.86
N PHE A 118 -4.04 -9.75 -0.91
CA PHE A 118 -3.36 -10.95 -1.41
C PHE A 118 -2.98 -10.86 -2.90
N ASN A 119 -3.66 -10.02 -3.68
CA ASN A 119 -3.36 -9.76 -5.08
C ASN A 119 -2.24 -8.70 -5.28
N GLY A 120 -1.68 -8.16 -4.19
CA GLY A 120 -0.64 -7.13 -4.20
C GLY A 120 -1.17 -5.71 -4.19
N ASP A 121 -2.47 -5.49 -4.29
CA ASP A 121 -3.04 -4.17 -4.10
C ASP A 121 -2.78 -3.70 -2.67
N SER A 122 -2.35 -2.46 -2.54
CA SER A 122 -1.93 -1.92 -1.27
C SER A 122 -2.32 -0.45 -1.15
N GLN A 123 -2.59 -0.01 0.08
CA GLN A 123 -3.04 1.34 0.37
C GLN A 123 -2.55 1.77 1.75
N VAL A 124 -2.23 3.06 1.89
CA VAL A 124 -1.94 3.68 3.19
C VAL A 124 -3.00 4.72 3.54
N ARG A 125 -3.34 4.80 4.83
CA ARG A 125 -4.17 5.85 5.42
C ARG A 125 -3.45 6.50 6.58
N LEU A 126 -3.61 7.80 6.73
CA LEU A 126 -3.19 8.56 7.90
C LEU A 126 -4.43 9.10 8.61
N MET A 127 -4.56 8.77 9.89
CA MET A 127 -5.48 9.45 10.80
C MET A 127 -4.74 10.65 11.37
N LEU A 128 -5.28 11.84 11.19
CA LEU A 128 -4.64 13.12 11.49
C LEU A 128 -5.38 13.86 12.61
N GLY A 129 -4.65 14.72 13.33
CA GLY A 129 -5.14 15.38 14.54
C GLY A 129 -4.87 14.54 15.80
N GLU A 130 -5.30 15.04 16.95
CA GLU A 130 -5.11 14.37 18.25
C GLU A 130 -6.00 13.13 18.43
N GLN A 131 -7.15 13.11 17.74
CA GLN A 131 -8.16 12.06 17.86
C GLN A 131 -8.51 11.37 16.53
N GLY A 132 -7.76 11.68 15.46
CA GLY A 132 -8.05 11.14 14.13
C GLY A 132 -9.27 11.78 13.45
N ASP A 133 -9.48 13.08 13.69
CA ASP A 133 -10.62 13.87 13.17
C ASP A 133 -10.67 13.89 11.63
N CYS A 134 -9.52 13.69 11.00
CA CYS A 134 -9.35 13.59 9.56
C CYS A 134 -8.69 12.26 9.19
N ILE A 135 -9.14 11.66 8.09
CA ILE A 135 -8.50 10.51 7.47
C ILE A 135 -8.15 10.84 6.03
N MET A 136 -6.85 10.84 5.72
CA MET A 136 -6.35 10.93 4.35
C MET A 136 -5.84 9.56 3.89
N SER A 137 -6.07 9.21 2.63
CA SER A 137 -5.57 7.97 2.05
C SER A 137 -4.88 8.17 0.72
N SER A 138 -4.10 7.16 0.35
CA SER A 138 -3.50 7.08 -0.97
C SER A 138 -4.45 6.44 -1.98
N ASN A 139 -4.10 6.55 -3.26
CA ASN A 139 -4.54 5.58 -4.25
C ASN A 139 -4.00 4.17 -3.92
N ILE A 140 -4.64 3.17 -4.55
CA ILE A 140 -4.15 1.80 -4.54
C ILE A 140 -2.89 1.71 -5.41
N VAL A 141 -1.86 1.07 -4.87
CA VAL A 141 -0.62 0.72 -5.57
C VAL A 141 -0.47 -0.79 -5.55
N ASN A 142 -0.18 -1.42 -6.67
CA ASN A 142 0.05 -2.86 -6.71
C ASN A 142 1.55 -3.15 -6.53
N VAL A 143 1.93 -3.89 -5.48
CA VAL A 143 3.34 -4.20 -5.16
C VAL A 143 3.99 -5.21 -6.11
N ASN A 144 3.20 -5.94 -6.89
CA ASN A 144 3.70 -6.96 -7.82
C ASN A 144 4.02 -6.39 -9.22
N LYS A 145 3.79 -5.10 -9.46
CA LYS A 145 3.98 -4.42 -10.76
C LYS A 145 5.03 -3.32 -10.65
#